data_AF-A0A7S1MC95-F1
#
_entry.id   AF-A0A7S1MC95-F1
#
_cell.length_a   1.000
_cell.length_b   1.000
_cell.length_c   1.000
_cell.angle_alpha   90.00
_cell.angle_beta   90.00
_cell.angle_gamma   90.00
#
_symmetry.space_group_name_H-M   'P 1'
#
loop_
_entity.id
_entity.type
_entity.pdbx_description
1 polymer ?
#
loop_
_entity_poly.entity_id
_entity_poly.type
_entity_poly.pdbx_seq_one_letter_code
_entity_poly.pdbx_strand_id
1 'polypeptide(L)'
;MYAPFKRRKGSSWCSDESVAEFLPLPCDDSKVWKAMNRAWERFEERARGDSVRELLSDDRAVAMSEMIGSYVRAVNPRHGFNGIATMFKLYPETRPHFLLKTLPFIVKQAQALVDRLVVNSSAPPTPLSTSSPHSDWTASVKTDTRERRRLRMLKFAKEKSEAVQVVVMDRALVLSLLSNAFLGTIAPDYVQGLPLPHAHYDRSLPDPRILRLLEANGPQEVAKLRMLVNYFDRCREEMPRGTITIYRHRSELGDAETWACSQTPLLPMAVERLGMGFEDAANKRLVHADFANMYIGGGVLGGGCVQEEIRFAICPENLASLLLCPNMRDDEALQIIGAEQFSQYRGYSMGLKYGGDFKDETPRDPDGTVLTALACMDALDFRLTGGADLTTQLQPALMLREANKAFAAFYPCNKRTGDMPIATGNWGAGAFLGCAELKALLQWAAASQAHRYLVYFPFDWDKGQFSVDLRELSNACTGEGYRPITVGELWRALEAIRARRVHPHLLFEEVWKWLSEDLPER
;
A
#
# COMPACT_ATOMS: atom_id res chain seq x y z
N MET A 1 19.84 -1.36 -9.62
CA MET A 1 20.55 -2.56 -9.16
C MET A 1 20.26 -2.73 -7.68
N TYR A 2 19.31 -3.61 -7.34
CA TYR A 2 19.02 -3.96 -5.95
C TYR A 2 20.10 -4.93 -5.47
N ALA A 3 20.79 -4.60 -4.37
CA ALA A 3 21.81 -5.47 -3.80
C ALA A 3 21.17 -6.75 -3.24
N PRO A 4 21.78 -7.94 -3.46
CA PRO A 4 21.22 -9.22 -3.03
C PRO A 4 21.20 -9.33 -1.51
N PHE A 5 20.04 -9.71 -0.97
CA PHE A 5 19.75 -9.86 0.44
C PHE A 5 20.38 -11.15 0.98
N LYS A 6 21.51 -11.07 1.69
CA LYS A 6 22.01 -12.19 2.50
C LYS A 6 21.48 -12.05 3.91
N ARG A 7 20.56 -12.95 4.31
CA ARG A 7 20.14 -13.15 5.69
C ARG A 7 21.38 -13.39 6.56
N ARG A 8 21.74 -12.45 7.43
CA ARG A 8 22.73 -12.71 8.48
C ARG A 8 22.10 -13.72 9.44
N LYS A 9 22.70 -14.91 9.57
CA LYS A 9 22.37 -15.85 10.65
C LYS A 9 22.51 -15.08 11.97
N GLY A 10 21.38 -14.86 12.67
CA GLY A 10 21.34 -14.20 13.98
C GLY A 10 20.72 -12.80 14.05
N SER A 11 20.23 -12.19 12.97
CA SER A 11 19.46 -10.93 13.09
C SER A 11 18.03 -11.24 13.56
N SER A 12 17.71 -10.91 14.81
CA SER A 12 16.31 -10.78 15.22
C SER A 12 15.68 -9.69 14.36
N TRP A 13 14.44 -9.89 13.90
CA TRP A 13 13.58 -8.79 13.51
C TRP A 13 13.70 -7.68 14.57
N CYS A 14 13.66 -6.40 14.16
CA CYS A 14 13.51 -5.29 15.10
C CYS A 14 12.43 -5.71 16.12
N SER A 15 12.79 -5.83 17.40
CA SER A 15 11.91 -6.47 18.39
C SER A 15 10.56 -5.77 18.41
N ASP A 16 9.50 -6.48 18.78
CA ASP A 16 8.13 -5.95 18.92
C ASP A 16 8.05 -4.62 19.71
N GLU A 17 9.02 -4.39 20.58
CA GLU A 17 9.17 -3.21 21.44
C GLU A 17 9.67 -1.96 20.68
N SER A 18 10.12 -2.09 19.43
CA SER A 18 10.76 -0.99 18.66
C SER A 18 9.79 -0.04 17.95
N VAL A 19 8.53 -0.45 17.72
CA VAL A 19 7.55 0.43 17.06
C VAL A 19 6.96 1.38 18.09
N ALA A 20 6.98 2.69 17.84
CA ALA A 20 6.35 3.69 18.70
C ALA A 20 4.82 3.52 18.74
N GLU A 21 4.18 3.66 19.92
CA GLU A 21 2.71 3.54 20.05
C GLU A 21 1.96 4.59 19.21
N PHE A 22 2.53 5.78 19.17
CA PHE A 22 1.99 6.92 18.44
C PHE A 22 3.02 7.41 17.43
N LEU A 23 2.53 7.88 16.29
CA LEU A 23 3.35 8.52 15.27
C LEU A 23 4.03 9.74 15.89
N PRO A 24 5.38 9.82 15.89
CA PRO A 24 6.08 10.99 16.35
C PRO A 24 5.77 12.17 15.43
N LEU A 25 5.06 13.17 15.95
CA LEU A 25 4.66 14.33 15.17
C LEU A 25 5.46 15.57 15.58
N PRO A 26 5.73 16.49 14.64
CA PRO A 26 6.48 17.71 14.96
C PRO A 26 5.79 18.58 16.02
N CYS A 27 4.46 18.48 16.15
CA CYS A 27 3.69 19.20 17.16
C CYS A 27 3.77 18.61 18.58
N ASP A 28 4.37 17.42 18.76
CA ASP A 28 4.64 16.84 20.08
C ASP A 28 5.79 17.55 20.81
N ASP A 29 6.71 18.18 20.07
CA ASP A 29 7.79 19.02 20.61
C ASP A 29 7.50 20.50 20.37
N SER A 30 7.12 21.22 21.44
CA SER A 30 6.77 22.65 21.32
C SER A 30 7.91 23.53 20.81
N LYS A 31 9.18 23.19 21.08
CA LYS A 31 10.33 23.97 20.60
C LYS A 31 10.48 23.78 19.11
N VAL A 32 10.36 22.55 18.64
CA VAL A 32 10.48 22.21 17.22
C VAL A 32 9.28 22.77 16.45
N TRP A 33 8.07 22.58 16.93
CA TRP A 33 6.87 23.16 16.31
C TRP A 33 6.94 24.68 16.21
N LYS A 34 7.39 25.37 17.27
CA LYS A 34 7.62 26.83 17.22
C LYS A 34 8.70 27.23 16.21
N ALA A 35 9.76 26.43 16.07
CA ALA A 35 10.80 26.69 15.08
C ALA A 35 10.29 26.52 13.65
N MET A 36 9.47 25.48 13.40
CA MET A 36 8.79 25.26 12.12
C MET A 36 7.84 26.40 11.78
N ASN A 37 6.98 26.81 12.72
CA ASN A 37 6.07 27.95 12.50
C ASN A 37 6.83 29.24 12.17
N ARG A 38 7.92 29.56 12.87
CA ARG A 38 8.75 30.72 12.51
C ARG A 38 9.38 30.58 11.11
N ALA A 39 9.75 29.38 10.69
CA ALA A 39 10.28 29.16 9.35
C ALA A 39 9.19 29.37 8.28
N TRP A 40 7.96 28.90 8.55
CA TRP A 40 6.79 29.12 7.70
C TRP A 40 6.40 30.60 7.61
N GLU A 41 6.37 31.32 8.74
CA GLU A 41 6.11 32.77 8.79
C GLU A 41 7.13 33.54 7.96
N ARG A 42 8.43 33.24 8.10
CA ARG A 42 9.49 33.86 7.28
C ARG A 42 9.34 33.57 5.79
N PHE A 43 8.94 32.35 5.43
CA PHE A 43 8.62 32.02 4.04
C PHE A 43 7.46 32.90 3.52
N GLU A 44 6.39 33.04 4.31
CA GLU A 44 5.25 33.89 3.94
C GLU A 44 5.62 35.38 3.85
N GLU A 45 6.43 35.91 4.77
CA GLU A 45 6.87 37.31 4.77
C GLU A 45 7.65 37.66 3.51
N ARG A 46 8.63 36.83 3.15
CA ARG A 46 9.39 36.98 1.90
C ARG A 46 8.50 36.86 0.67
N ALA A 47 7.46 36.04 0.76
CA ALA A 47 6.49 35.82 -0.31
C ALA A 47 5.49 36.99 -0.51
N ARG A 48 5.38 37.96 0.41
CA ARG A 48 4.39 39.07 0.35
C ARG A 48 4.86 40.32 -0.39
N GLY A 49 6.16 40.49 -0.63
CA GLY A 49 6.75 41.74 -1.13
C GLY A 49 6.83 41.93 -2.65
N ASP A 50 6.53 40.89 -3.42
CA ASP A 50 7.00 40.79 -4.81
C ASP A 50 5.88 41.01 -5.85
N SER A 51 6.18 41.72 -6.93
CA SER A 51 5.35 41.74 -8.14
C SER A 51 5.25 40.33 -8.74
N VAL A 52 4.21 40.01 -9.54
CA VAL A 52 4.04 38.67 -10.16
C VAL A 52 5.30 38.19 -10.91
N ARG A 53 6.11 39.11 -11.43
CA ARG A 53 7.38 38.81 -12.10
C ARG A 53 8.51 38.44 -11.12
N GLU A 54 8.58 39.12 -9.97
CA GLU A 54 9.49 38.78 -8.87
C GLU A 54 9.04 37.50 -8.15
N LEU A 55 7.73 37.25 -8.03
CA LEU A 55 7.17 36.05 -7.41
C LEU A 55 7.47 34.74 -8.17
N LEU A 56 7.81 34.84 -9.45
CA LEU A 56 8.23 33.71 -10.29
C LEU A 56 9.75 33.54 -10.32
N SER A 57 10.51 34.41 -9.64
CA SER A 57 11.95 34.25 -9.48
C SER A 57 12.28 32.98 -8.70
N ASP A 58 13.55 32.58 -8.71
CA ASP A 58 14.01 31.44 -7.93
C ASP A 58 13.97 31.73 -6.41
N ASP A 59 13.65 32.95 -5.97
CA ASP A 59 13.65 33.36 -4.56
C ASP A 59 12.65 32.59 -3.71
N ARG A 60 11.46 32.25 -4.25
CA ARG A 60 10.50 31.37 -3.54
C ARG A 60 11.01 29.94 -3.40
N ALA A 61 11.69 29.43 -4.42
CA ALA A 61 12.30 28.10 -4.36
C ALA A 61 13.50 28.07 -3.38
N VAL A 62 14.28 29.16 -3.34
CA VAL A 62 15.34 29.37 -2.34
C VAL A 62 14.73 29.46 -0.94
N ALA A 63 13.68 30.25 -0.74
CA ALA A 63 13.00 30.37 0.55
C ALA A 63 12.42 29.04 1.03
N MET A 64 11.84 28.23 0.14
CA MET A 64 11.43 26.85 0.45
C MET A 64 12.63 26.00 0.89
N SER A 65 13.75 26.10 0.19
CA SER A 65 14.98 25.34 0.50
C SER A 65 15.58 25.74 1.84
N GLU A 66 15.63 27.03 2.15
CA GLU A 66 16.05 27.56 3.46
C GLU A 66 15.08 27.15 4.59
N MET A 67 13.78 27.18 4.32
CA MET A 67 12.74 26.77 5.27
C MET A 67 12.89 25.29 5.63
N ILE A 68 12.97 24.39 4.65
CA ILE A 68 13.17 22.95 4.89
C ILE A 68 14.54 22.69 5.54
N GLY A 69 15.60 23.36 5.06
CA GLY A 69 16.94 23.28 5.63
C GLY A 69 17.04 23.77 7.08
N SER A 70 16.06 24.54 7.57
CA SER A 70 16.02 25.00 8.97
C SER A 70 15.81 23.87 9.98
N TYR A 71 15.25 22.73 9.57
CA TYR A 71 14.97 21.60 10.45
C TYR A 71 15.35 20.23 9.85
N VAL A 72 15.77 20.17 8.58
CA VAL A 72 16.33 18.97 7.96
C VAL A 72 17.83 19.14 7.75
N ARG A 73 18.65 18.56 8.64
CA ARG A 73 20.12 18.66 8.58
C ARG A 73 20.76 18.06 7.32
N ALA A 74 20.07 17.12 6.67
CA ALA A 74 20.54 16.45 5.46
C ALA A 74 20.35 17.27 4.17
N VAL A 75 19.48 18.29 4.20
CA VAL A 75 19.21 19.14 3.03
C VAL A 75 20.19 20.31 3.07
N ASN A 76 21.06 20.41 2.06
CA ASN A 76 21.90 21.60 1.91
C ASN A 76 21.04 22.76 1.39
N PRO A 77 20.82 23.82 2.18
CA PRO A 77 19.95 24.94 1.77
C PRO A 77 20.47 25.68 0.53
N ARG A 78 21.74 25.50 0.13
CA ARG A 78 22.35 26.12 -1.05
C ARG A 78 22.22 25.32 -2.35
N HIS A 79 21.82 24.04 -2.29
CA HIS A 79 21.76 23.18 -3.49
C HIS A 79 20.35 22.99 -4.05
N GLY A 80 19.32 23.56 -3.41
CA GLY A 80 17.94 23.55 -3.89
C GLY A 80 17.31 22.14 -3.97
N PHE A 81 16.13 22.07 -4.57
CA PHE A 81 15.40 20.82 -4.82
C PHE A 81 15.41 20.50 -6.32
N ASN A 82 16.39 19.71 -6.76
CA ASN A 82 16.56 19.42 -8.19
C ASN A 82 15.33 18.75 -8.82
N GLY A 83 14.55 17.99 -8.06
CA GLY A 83 13.29 17.41 -8.52
C GLY A 83 12.21 18.44 -8.80
N ILE A 84 12.11 19.50 -7.99
CA ILE A 84 11.21 20.64 -8.27
C ILE A 84 11.68 21.39 -9.51
N ALA A 85 12.98 21.68 -9.61
CA ALA A 85 13.54 22.35 -10.78
C ALA A 85 13.33 21.52 -12.07
N THR A 86 13.50 20.20 -11.99
CA THR A 86 13.28 19.29 -13.12
C THR A 86 11.79 19.16 -13.45
N MET A 87 10.91 19.15 -12.44
CA MET A 87 9.45 19.21 -12.63
C MET A 87 9.05 20.45 -13.41
N PHE A 88 9.59 21.62 -13.10
CA PHE A 88 9.31 22.84 -13.86
C PHE A 88 9.87 22.83 -15.29
N LYS A 89 10.93 22.05 -15.56
CA LYS A 89 11.43 21.86 -16.93
C LYS A 89 10.53 20.92 -17.74
N LEU A 90 10.05 19.84 -17.13
CA LEU A 90 9.21 18.84 -17.80
C LEU A 90 7.73 19.24 -17.87
N TYR A 91 7.24 20.01 -16.89
CA TYR A 91 5.86 20.45 -16.72
C TYR A 91 5.81 21.96 -16.41
N PRO A 92 6.25 22.83 -17.35
CA PRO A 92 6.44 24.26 -17.11
C PRO A 92 5.19 25.01 -16.66
N GLU A 93 4.01 24.54 -17.04
CA GLU A 93 2.71 25.06 -16.59
C GLU A 93 2.53 24.98 -15.06
N THR A 94 3.26 24.07 -14.41
CA THR A 94 3.19 23.84 -12.96
C THR A 94 3.88 24.97 -12.19
N ARG A 95 4.92 25.62 -12.73
CA ARG A 95 5.78 26.55 -11.97
C ARG A 95 5.02 27.72 -11.37
N PRO A 96 4.22 28.51 -12.12
CA PRO A 96 3.52 29.66 -11.56
C PRO A 96 2.51 29.24 -10.50
N HIS A 97 1.74 28.19 -10.79
CA HIS A 97 0.70 27.71 -9.89
C HIS A 97 1.29 27.17 -8.59
N PHE A 98 2.35 26.36 -8.69
CA PHE A 98 3.02 25.76 -7.55
C PHE A 98 3.57 26.82 -6.60
N LEU A 99 4.36 27.76 -7.10
CA LEU A 99 5.03 28.76 -6.26
C LEU A 99 4.03 29.73 -5.62
N LEU A 100 2.96 30.11 -6.35
CA LEU A 100 2.02 31.14 -5.91
C LEU A 100 0.85 30.60 -5.08
N LYS A 101 0.42 29.36 -5.32
CA LYS A 101 -0.83 28.82 -4.78
C LYS A 101 -0.62 27.50 -4.05
N THR A 102 0.02 26.53 -4.68
CA THR A 102 0.12 25.16 -4.14
C THR A 102 1.04 25.10 -2.93
N LEU A 103 2.24 25.66 -3.00
CA LEU A 103 3.20 25.64 -1.88
C LEU A 103 2.67 26.41 -0.65
N PRO A 104 2.10 27.63 -0.78
CA PRO A 104 1.41 28.27 0.35
C PRO A 104 0.25 27.45 0.92
N PHE A 105 -0.51 26.75 0.06
CA PHE A 105 -1.55 25.84 0.52
C PHE A 105 -0.96 24.68 1.33
N ILE A 106 0.10 24.03 0.86
CA ILE A 106 0.81 22.96 1.58
C ILE A 106 1.26 23.43 2.96
N VAL A 107 1.83 24.64 3.08
CA VAL A 107 2.24 25.22 4.37
C VAL A 107 1.05 25.36 5.31
N LYS A 108 -0.07 25.93 4.84
CA LYS A 108 -1.30 26.07 5.64
C LYS A 108 -1.88 24.72 6.08
N GLN A 109 -1.88 23.73 5.18
CA GLN A 109 -2.33 22.38 5.51
C GLN A 109 -1.41 21.70 6.52
N ALA A 110 -0.10 21.95 6.47
CA ALA A 110 0.84 21.44 7.46
C ALA A 110 0.57 22.03 8.85
N GLN A 111 0.30 23.34 8.95
CA GLN A 111 -0.08 24.03 10.19
C GLN A 111 -1.39 23.50 10.80
N ALA A 112 -2.38 23.17 9.97
CA ALA A 112 -3.68 22.66 10.39
C ALA A 112 -3.63 21.26 11.04
N LEU A 113 -2.47 20.59 11.04
CA LEU A 113 -2.28 19.26 11.62
C LEU A 113 -2.76 19.19 13.08
N VAL A 114 -2.39 20.16 13.91
CA VAL A 114 -2.70 20.16 15.35
C VAL A 114 -4.21 20.16 15.59
N ASP A 115 -4.94 21.00 14.85
CA ASP A 115 -6.38 21.13 15.00
C ASP A 115 -7.10 19.87 14.51
N ARG A 116 -6.62 19.25 13.43
CA ARG A 116 -7.22 18.05 12.84
C ARG A 116 -7.02 16.80 13.69
N LEU A 117 -5.90 16.69 14.41
CA LEU A 117 -5.66 15.60 15.35
C LEU A 117 -6.67 15.62 16.50
N VAL A 118 -6.98 16.81 17.03
CA VAL A 118 -7.96 16.98 18.11
C VAL A 118 -9.35 16.50 17.68
N VAL A 119 -9.75 16.81 16.43
CA VAL A 119 -11.07 16.43 15.89
C VAL A 119 -11.17 14.93 15.59
N ASN A 120 -10.11 14.29 15.11
CA ASN A 120 -10.11 12.87 14.71
C ASN A 120 -10.04 11.85 15.87
N SER A 121 -9.97 12.31 17.12
CA SER A 121 -9.82 11.43 18.30
C SER A 121 -11.11 10.77 18.80
N SER A 122 -12.24 10.91 18.10
CA SER A 122 -13.48 10.18 18.40
C SER A 122 -13.35 8.70 18.00
N ALA A 123 -13.59 7.81 18.98
CA ALA A 123 -13.25 6.39 19.01
C ALA A 123 -13.41 5.58 17.69
N PRO A 124 -12.56 4.55 17.47
CA PRO A 124 -12.67 3.66 16.31
C PRO A 124 -14.00 2.88 16.32
N PRO A 125 -14.52 2.50 15.14
CA PRO A 125 -15.63 1.56 15.06
C PRO A 125 -15.19 0.19 15.61
N THR A 126 -15.96 -0.34 16.56
CA THR A 126 -15.74 -1.66 17.18
C THR A 126 -15.67 -2.76 16.11
N PRO A 127 -14.64 -3.62 16.10
CA PRO A 127 -14.63 -4.78 15.21
C PRO A 127 -15.79 -5.73 15.59
N LEU A 128 -16.42 -6.29 14.57
CA LEU A 128 -17.55 -7.21 14.71
C LEU A 128 -17.07 -8.49 15.42
N SER A 129 -17.43 -8.66 16.70
CA SER A 129 -17.43 -9.99 17.30
C SER A 129 -18.68 -10.74 16.83
N THR A 130 -18.51 -12.01 16.51
CA THR A 130 -19.57 -12.93 16.16
C THR A 130 -20.30 -13.37 17.45
N SER A 131 -21.24 -12.57 17.95
CA SER A 131 -22.39 -13.07 18.74
C SER A 131 -23.36 -11.96 19.18
N SER A 132 -24.63 -12.14 18.80
CA SER A 132 -25.91 -11.62 19.32
C SER A 132 -26.10 -10.12 19.66
N PRO A 133 -27.29 -9.52 19.40
CA PRO A 133 -27.49 -8.07 19.43
C PRO A 133 -28.17 -7.59 20.71
N HIS A 134 -27.50 -7.50 21.86
CA HIS A 134 -28.02 -6.72 23.01
C HIS A 134 -26.91 -6.33 24.00
N SER A 135 -26.52 -5.05 24.03
CA SER A 135 -26.41 -4.24 25.26
C SER A 135 -25.86 -2.85 24.96
N ASP A 136 -26.63 -1.83 25.31
CA ASP A 136 -26.20 -0.43 25.45
C ASP A 136 -25.06 -0.31 26.45
N TRP A 137 -23.98 0.38 26.06
CA TRP A 137 -22.97 0.89 27.00
C TRP A 137 -22.51 2.29 26.58
N THR A 138 -23.09 3.30 27.23
CA THR A 138 -22.60 4.69 27.22
C THR A 138 -21.71 4.91 28.44
N ALA A 139 -20.41 4.59 28.32
CA ALA A 139 -19.41 5.01 29.29
C ALA A 139 -18.61 6.19 28.71
N SER A 140 -18.83 7.39 29.26
CA SER A 140 -18.03 8.58 28.94
C SER A 140 -16.64 8.43 29.53
N VAL A 141 -15.67 8.03 28.70
CA VAL A 141 -14.25 8.00 29.08
C VAL A 141 -13.68 9.42 28.97
N LYS A 142 -13.27 9.99 30.10
CA LYS A 142 -12.49 11.24 30.16
C LYS A 142 -11.05 10.95 29.71
N THR A 143 -10.78 11.02 28.41
CA THR A 143 -9.41 10.97 27.86
C THR A 143 -8.71 12.32 27.97
N ASP A 144 -7.42 12.30 28.35
CA ASP A 144 -6.56 13.46 28.51
C ASP A 144 -6.42 14.21 27.17
N THR A 145 -6.55 15.53 27.18
CA THR A 145 -6.29 16.43 26.04
C THR A 145 -4.96 16.16 25.33
N ARG A 146 -3.96 15.61 26.03
CA ARG A 146 -2.67 15.23 25.45
C ARG A 146 -2.73 13.95 24.60
N GLU A 147 -3.60 13.00 24.93
CA GLU A 147 -3.87 11.81 24.10
C GLU A 147 -4.58 12.19 22.80
N ARG A 148 -5.45 13.21 22.83
CA ARG A 148 -6.20 13.70 21.65
C ARG A 148 -5.34 14.29 20.53
N ARG A 149 -4.04 14.51 20.77
CA ARG A 149 -3.11 15.05 19.76
C ARG A 149 -2.25 13.99 19.08
N ARG A 150 -2.43 12.72 19.41
CA ARG A 150 -1.55 11.64 18.93
C ARG A 150 -2.28 10.74 17.97
N LEU A 151 -1.58 10.33 16.91
CA LEU A 151 -2.10 9.38 15.94
C LEU A 151 -1.53 7.99 16.23
N ARG A 152 -2.39 7.03 16.54
CA ARG A 152 -1.98 5.66 16.87
C ARG A 152 -1.40 4.97 15.63
N MET A 153 -0.27 4.30 15.81
CA MET A 153 0.34 3.47 14.76
C MET A 153 -0.19 2.04 14.84
N LEU A 154 -0.22 1.36 13.70
CA LEU A 154 -0.48 -0.08 13.68
C LEU A 154 0.73 -0.82 14.25
N LYS A 155 0.48 -1.93 14.94
CA LYS A 155 1.50 -2.76 15.58
C LYS A 155 1.57 -4.12 14.91
N PHE A 156 2.66 -4.82 15.13
CA PHE A 156 2.66 -6.26 14.91
C PHE A 156 1.64 -6.90 15.86
N ALA A 157 0.78 -7.78 15.33
CA ALA A 157 -0.16 -8.50 16.18
C ALA A 157 0.60 -9.50 17.07
N LYS A 158 0.37 -9.44 18.39
CA LYS A 158 1.08 -10.30 19.37
C LYS A 158 0.33 -11.60 19.64
N GLU A 159 -1.00 -11.55 19.59
CA GLU A 159 -1.90 -12.65 19.91
C GLU A 159 -2.96 -12.84 18.81
N LYS A 160 -3.63 -14.00 18.79
CA LYS A 160 -4.76 -14.25 17.88
C LYS A 160 -5.93 -13.29 18.14
N SER A 161 -6.12 -12.87 19.39
CA SER A 161 -7.13 -11.86 19.79
C SER A 161 -6.93 -10.49 19.14
N GLU A 162 -5.73 -10.20 18.62
CA GLU A 162 -5.38 -8.96 17.90
C GLU A 162 -5.25 -9.16 16.39
N ALA A 163 -5.89 -10.20 15.83
CA ALA A 163 -5.73 -10.57 14.42
C ALA A 163 -6.03 -9.41 13.46
N VAL A 164 -6.97 -8.52 13.81
CA VAL A 164 -7.27 -7.31 13.01
C VAL A 164 -7.05 -6.06 13.84
N GLN A 165 -6.14 -5.19 13.38
CA GLN A 165 -5.97 -3.83 13.87
C GLN A 165 -6.44 -2.83 12.82
N VAL A 166 -6.91 -1.67 13.25
CA VAL A 166 -7.46 -0.64 12.36
C VAL A 166 -7.04 0.76 12.81
N VAL A 167 -6.77 1.62 11.83
CA VAL A 167 -6.69 3.07 12.01
C VAL A 167 -7.58 3.74 10.97
N VAL A 168 -8.37 4.70 11.42
CA VAL A 168 -9.27 5.50 10.58
C VAL A 168 -8.81 6.95 10.68
N MET A 169 -8.76 7.64 9.54
CA MET A 169 -8.36 9.04 9.47
C MET A 169 -9.30 9.78 8.53
N ASP A 170 -9.73 10.99 8.90
CA ASP A 170 -10.31 11.91 7.92
C ASP A 170 -9.31 12.18 6.80
N ARG A 171 -9.78 12.28 5.56
CA ARG A 171 -8.93 12.64 4.42
C ARG A 171 -8.28 14.02 4.57
N ALA A 172 -8.92 14.93 5.30
CA ALA A 172 -8.30 16.21 5.68
C ALA A 172 -7.11 16.04 6.63
N LEU A 173 -7.15 15.08 7.57
CA LEU A 173 -5.99 14.74 8.41
C LEU A 173 -4.87 14.15 7.55
N VAL A 174 -5.20 13.24 6.63
CA VAL A 174 -4.25 12.68 5.66
C VAL A 174 -3.57 13.78 4.84
N LEU A 175 -4.33 14.77 4.35
CA LEU A 175 -3.78 15.95 3.68
C LEU A 175 -2.74 16.69 4.54
N SER A 176 -3.04 16.93 5.82
CA SER A 176 -2.07 17.57 6.73
C SER A 176 -0.81 16.73 6.95
N LEU A 177 -0.95 15.41 7.08
CA LEU A 177 0.18 14.49 7.23
C LEU A 177 1.07 14.52 5.98
N LEU A 178 0.47 14.42 4.79
CA LEU A 178 1.23 14.47 3.53
C LEU A 178 1.86 15.85 3.28
N SER A 179 1.22 16.95 3.70
CA SER A 179 1.84 18.27 3.66
C SER A 179 3.06 18.36 4.58
N ASN A 180 2.99 17.80 5.80
CA ASN A 180 4.14 17.74 6.69
C ASN A 180 5.25 16.84 6.11
N ALA A 181 4.90 15.70 5.48
CA ALA A 181 5.85 14.81 4.80
C ALA A 181 6.54 15.50 3.61
N PHE A 182 5.80 16.30 2.83
CA PHE A 182 6.31 17.09 1.71
C PHE A 182 7.31 18.15 2.18
N LEU A 183 6.99 18.83 3.28
CA LEU A 183 7.87 19.84 3.87
C LEU A 183 9.03 19.24 4.69
N GLY A 184 9.17 17.91 4.75
CA GLY A 184 10.23 17.23 5.50
C GLY A 184 10.13 17.39 7.02
N THR A 185 8.96 17.77 7.54
CA THR A 185 8.74 18.07 8.97
C THR A 185 8.37 16.83 9.79
N ILE A 186 7.94 15.76 9.10
CA ILE A 186 7.84 14.43 9.70
C ILE A 186 9.24 13.85 9.74
N ALA A 187 9.88 13.87 10.90
CA ALA A 187 11.27 13.46 11.05
C ALA A 187 11.40 12.12 11.81
N PRO A 188 12.28 11.21 11.36
CA PRO A 188 12.87 10.16 12.19
C PRO A 188 13.75 10.73 13.33
N ASP A 189 14.13 12.01 13.23
CA ASP A 189 15.20 12.65 14.00
C ASP A 189 14.71 13.27 15.33
N TYR A 190 13.45 13.04 15.73
CA TYR A 190 12.98 13.20 17.13
C TYR A 190 13.39 12.02 18.03
N VAL A 191 13.94 10.97 17.42
CA VAL A 191 14.40 9.74 18.08
C VAL A 191 15.91 9.66 17.86
N GLN A 192 16.70 9.72 18.93
CA GLN A 192 18.08 9.25 18.86
C GLN A 192 18.08 7.79 18.40
N GLY A 193 18.79 7.46 17.32
CA GLY A 193 19.16 6.07 17.01
C GLY A 193 18.64 5.42 15.72
N LEU A 194 17.99 6.12 14.79
CA LEU A 194 17.71 5.53 13.47
C LEU A 194 18.90 5.72 12.49
N PRO A 195 19.39 4.65 11.83
CA PRO A 195 20.60 4.71 11.01
C PRO A 195 20.36 5.49 9.71
N LEU A 196 21.44 6.03 9.15
CA LEU A 196 21.48 6.82 7.90
C LEU A 196 20.71 6.16 6.72
N PRO A 197 20.36 6.93 5.66
CA PRO A 197 19.59 6.48 4.49
C PRO A 197 20.10 5.23 3.74
N HIS A 198 21.26 4.70 4.12
CA HIS A 198 21.95 3.61 3.45
C HIS A 198 21.79 2.25 4.15
N ALA A 199 21.07 2.18 5.28
CA ALA A 199 20.80 0.93 6.01
C ALA A 199 19.28 0.66 6.07
N HIS A 200 18.70 0.24 4.95
CA HIS A 200 17.27 -0.08 4.82
C HIS A 200 16.80 -1.30 5.63
N TYR A 201 17.69 -2.00 6.33
CA TYR A 201 17.41 -3.34 6.86
C TYR A 201 17.26 -3.44 8.37
N ASP A 202 17.31 -2.31 9.10
CA ASP A 202 17.20 -2.27 10.56
C ASP A 202 16.05 -1.39 11.06
N ARG A 203 15.17 -0.95 10.14
CA ARG A 203 14.02 -0.10 10.47
C ARG A 203 12.74 -0.92 10.40
N SER A 204 11.84 -0.71 11.35
CA SER A 204 10.50 -1.30 11.31
C SER A 204 9.53 -0.52 10.42
N LEU A 205 9.86 0.71 10.00
CA LEU A 205 9.00 1.62 9.23
C LEU A 205 9.67 2.12 7.94
N PRO A 206 8.90 2.38 6.87
CA PRO A 206 9.36 3.15 5.71
C PRO A 206 9.84 4.56 6.12
N ASP A 207 10.66 5.20 5.27
CA ASP A 207 10.93 6.64 5.43
C ASP A 207 9.79 7.41 4.75
N PRO A 208 8.93 8.13 5.50
CA PRO A 208 7.76 8.79 4.93
C PRO A 208 8.09 10.15 4.30
N ARG A 209 9.34 10.62 4.40
CA ARG A 209 9.73 11.93 3.89
C ARG A 209 9.87 11.91 2.38
N ILE A 210 9.26 12.89 1.72
CA ILE A 210 9.25 13.02 0.26
C ILE A 210 10.58 13.61 -0.28
N LEU A 211 11.56 13.89 0.59
CA LEU A 211 12.83 14.53 0.25
C LEU A 211 13.54 13.89 -0.96
N ARG A 212 13.52 12.55 -1.05
CA ARG A 212 14.11 11.82 -2.17
C ARG A 212 13.46 12.17 -3.52
N LEU A 213 12.15 12.40 -3.58
CA LEU A 213 11.48 12.91 -4.78
C LEU A 213 11.82 14.38 -5.05
N LEU A 214 11.94 15.20 -4.00
CA LEU A 214 12.33 16.61 -4.15
C LEU A 214 13.76 16.78 -4.68
N GLU A 215 14.64 15.80 -4.46
CA GLU A 215 16.03 15.79 -4.92
C GLU A 215 16.25 15.01 -6.23
N ALA A 216 15.28 14.19 -6.65
CA ALA A 216 15.43 13.29 -7.80
C ALA A 216 15.40 14.01 -9.15
N ASN A 217 16.24 13.56 -10.09
CA ASN A 217 16.29 14.10 -11.46
C ASN A 217 15.71 13.15 -12.52
N GLY A 218 15.38 11.92 -12.12
CA GLY A 218 14.80 10.92 -13.03
C GLY A 218 13.41 11.37 -13.51
N PRO A 219 13.11 11.37 -14.82
CA PRO A 219 11.79 11.77 -15.33
C PRO A 219 10.62 11.03 -14.67
N GLN A 220 10.80 9.74 -14.38
CA GLN A 220 9.81 8.91 -13.70
C GLN A 220 9.60 9.29 -12.22
N GLU A 221 10.66 9.71 -11.52
CA GLU A 221 10.55 10.23 -10.15
C GLU A 221 9.84 11.59 -10.14
N VAL A 222 10.18 12.44 -11.09
CA VAL A 222 9.55 13.74 -11.29
C VAL A 222 8.09 13.61 -11.70
N ALA A 223 7.73 12.56 -12.46
CA ALA A 223 6.33 12.24 -12.73
C ALA A 223 5.55 11.92 -11.44
N LYS A 224 6.12 11.12 -10.53
CA LYS A 224 5.51 10.86 -9.20
C LYS A 224 5.38 12.13 -8.37
N LEU A 225 6.43 12.97 -8.35
CA LEU A 225 6.37 14.28 -7.70
C LEU A 225 5.25 15.15 -8.28
N ARG A 226 5.10 15.17 -9.61
CA ARG A 226 4.06 15.93 -10.30
C ARG A 226 2.64 15.44 -9.96
N MET A 227 2.45 14.13 -9.81
CA MET A 227 1.17 13.55 -9.38
C MET A 227 0.82 13.93 -7.94
N LEU A 228 1.80 13.93 -7.03
CA LEU A 228 1.62 14.42 -5.66
C LEU A 228 1.29 15.92 -5.62
N VAL A 229 1.93 16.72 -6.48
CA VAL A 229 1.57 18.15 -6.63
C VAL A 229 0.14 18.31 -7.15
N ASN A 230 -0.30 17.46 -8.09
CA ASN A 230 -1.69 17.49 -8.58
C ASN A 230 -2.70 17.20 -7.46
N TYR A 231 -2.39 16.27 -6.56
CA TYR A 231 -3.20 16.02 -5.36
C TYR A 231 -3.38 17.27 -4.51
N PHE A 232 -2.30 18.01 -4.21
CA PHE A 232 -2.42 19.26 -3.46
C PHE A 232 -3.21 20.34 -4.20
N ASP A 233 -3.05 20.43 -5.52
CA ASP A 233 -3.82 21.36 -6.36
C ASP A 233 -5.32 21.07 -6.28
N ARG A 234 -5.70 19.80 -6.40
CA ARG A 234 -7.09 19.33 -6.29
C ARG A 234 -7.66 19.56 -4.90
N CYS A 235 -6.92 19.25 -3.84
CA CYS A 235 -7.36 19.51 -2.47
C CYS A 235 -7.51 21.01 -2.13
N ARG A 236 -6.79 21.88 -2.85
CA ARG A 236 -6.92 23.34 -2.71
C ARG A 236 -8.20 23.85 -3.35
N GLU A 237 -8.63 23.24 -4.44
CA GLU A 237 -9.89 23.57 -5.13
C GLU A 237 -11.11 23.05 -4.37
N GLU A 238 -11.02 21.81 -3.88
CA GLU A 238 -12.04 21.19 -3.04
C GLU A 238 -11.38 20.37 -1.93
N MET A 239 -11.67 20.72 -0.67
CA MET A 239 -11.14 19.98 0.48
C MET A 239 -11.67 18.53 0.45
N PRO A 240 -10.80 17.52 0.61
CA PRO A 240 -11.22 16.13 0.52
C PRO A 240 -12.12 15.77 1.72
N ARG A 241 -13.26 15.13 1.41
CA ARG A 241 -14.23 14.62 2.38
C ARG A 241 -14.16 13.10 2.46
N GLY A 242 -14.61 12.55 3.59
CA GLY A 242 -14.58 11.12 3.87
C GLY A 242 -13.32 10.69 4.62
N THR A 243 -13.11 9.39 4.69
CA THR A 243 -12.07 8.77 5.52
C THR A 243 -11.14 7.87 4.71
N ILE A 244 -9.90 7.71 5.19
CA ILE A 244 -9.00 6.62 4.82
C ILE A 244 -8.97 5.66 6.00
N THR A 245 -9.23 4.38 5.73
CA THR A 245 -9.13 3.32 6.73
C THR A 245 -8.02 2.35 6.34
N ILE A 246 -7.12 2.07 7.28
CA ILE A 246 -6.06 1.08 7.11
C ILE A 246 -6.29 -0.05 8.11
N TYR A 247 -6.50 -1.26 7.59
CA TYR A 247 -6.50 -2.48 8.38
C TYR A 247 -5.13 -3.14 8.28
N ARG A 248 -4.66 -3.67 9.40
CA ARG A 248 -3.59 -4.68 9.42
C ARG A 248 -4.21 -5.98 9.92
N HIS A 249 -4.11 -7.01 9.12
CA HIS A 249 -4.65 -8.31 9.44
C HIS A 249 -3.54 -9.35 9.48
N ARG A 250 -3.52 -10.15 10.54
CA ARG A 250 -2.69 -11.32 10.70
C ARG A 250 -3.52 -12.57 10.42
N SER A 251 -3.07 -13.39 9.49
CA SER A 251 -3.69 -14.68 9.17
C SER A 251 -3.85 -15.52 10.43
N GLU A 252 -5.09 -15.87 10.73
CA GLU A 252 -5.41 -16.88 11.75
C GLU A 252 -5.30 -18.30 11.20
N LEU A 253 -5.28 -18.45 9.87
CA LEU A 253 -5.00 -19.74 9.24
C LEU A 253 -3.58 -20.13 9.61
N GLY A 254 -3.50 -21.26 10.31
CA GLY A 254 -2.30 -21.73 10.97
C GLY A 254 -1.36 -22.42 9.99
N ASP A 255 -1.27 -23.73 10.11
CA ASP A 255 -0.32 -24.59 9.43
C ASP A 255 -0.89 -25.21 8.14
N ALA A 256 -0.05 -26.01 7.47
CA ALA A 256 -0.42 -26.72 6.26
C ALA A 256 -1.60 -27.70 6.47
N GLU A 257 -1.76 -28.26 7.66
CA GLU A 257 -2.87 -29.18 7.97
C GLU A 257 -4.21 -28.43 7.93
N THR A 258 -4.25 -27.20 8.44
CA THR A 258 -5.44 -26.34 8.36
C THR A 258 -5.89 -26.13 6.91
N TRP A 259 -4.95 -25.86 6.00
CA TRP A 259 -5.25 -25.72 4.57
C TRP A 259 -5.69 -27.04 3.96
N ALA A 260 -4.96 -28.13 4.21
CA ALA A 260 -5.24 -29.46 3.68
C ALA A 260 -6.62 -29.99 4.10
N CYS A 261 -7.11 -29.65 5.29
CA CYS A 261 -8.40 -30.10 5.80
C CYS A 261 -9.59 -29.19 5.44
N SER A 262 -9.36 -28.03 4.82
CA SER A 262 -10.42 -27.07 4.51
C SER A 262 -11.51 -27.66 3.63
N GLN A 263 -12.76 -27.54 4.08
CA GLN A 263 -13.97 -27.92 3.34
C GLN A 263 -14.58 -26.75 2.57
N THR A 264 -13.94 -25.57 2.58
CA THR A 264 -14.44 -24.41 1.86
C THR A 264 -14.40 -24.71 0.36
N PRO A 265 -15.51 -24.56 -0.39
CA PRO A 265 -15.50 -24.76 -1.83
C PRO A 265 -14.65 -23.69 -2.52
N LEU A 266 -13.95 -24.07 -3.59
CA LEU A 266 -13.39 -23.12 -4.53
C LEU A 266 -14.52 -22.31 -5.17
N LEU A 267 -14.35 -20.99 -5.22
CA LEU A 267 -15.31 -20.10 -5.86
C LEU A 267 -14.95 -19.91 -7.34
N PRO A 268 -15.92 -19.70 -8.24
CA PRO A 268 -15.65 -19.32 -9.61
C PRO A 268 -14.66 -18.16 -9.72
N MET A 269 -13.66 -18.30 -10.59
CA MET A 269 -12.69 -17.25 -10.89
C MET A 269 -12.90 -16.72 -12.30
N ALA A 270 -13.01 -15.39 -12.42
CA ALA A 270 -12.97 -14.74 -13.73
C ALA A 270 -11.51 -14.53 -14.15
N VAL A 271 -11.19 -14.75 -15.42
CA VAL A 271 -9.87 -14.46 -16.01
C VAL A 271 -10.05 -13.43 -17.11
N GLU A 272 -9.53 -12.23 -16.86
CA GLU A 272 -9.64 -11.08 -17.76
C GLU A 272 -8.73 -11.17 -18.99
N ARG A 273 -8.99 -10.29 -19.94
CA ARG A 273 -8.22 -10.21 -21.19
C ARG A 273 -6.80 -9.70 -20.95
N LEU A 274 -5.86 -10.17 -21.79
CA LEU A 274 -4.47 -9.71 -21.79
C LEU A 274 -4.41 -8.19 -22.07
N GLY A 275 -3.38 -7.54 -21.51
CA GLY A 275 -3.16 -6.10 -21.63
C GLY A 275 -4.10 -5.21 -20.79
N MET A 276 -5.03 -5.78 -20.03
CA MET A 276 -5.96 -5.02 -19.17
C MET A 276 -5.40 -4.88 -17.75
N GLY A 277 -5.31 -3.63 -17.26
CA GLY A 277 -5.00 -3.33 -15.86
C GLY A 277 -6.24 -3.30 -14.95
N PHE A 278 -6.03 -3.28 -13.64
CA PHE A 278 -7.12 -3.23 -12.65
C PHE A 278 -7.97 -1.96 -12.81
N GLU A 279 -7.30 -0.84 -13.10
CA GLU A 279 -7.89 0.48 -13.29
C GLU A 279 -8.82 0.55 -14.50
N ASP A 280 -8.68 -0.36 -15.48
CA ASP A 280 -9.46 -0.40 -16.72
C ASP A 280 -10.60 -1.42 -16.69
N ALA A 281 -10.75 -2.18 -15.61
CA ALA A 281 -11.79 -3.18 -15.46
C ALA A 281 -13.19 -2.57 -15.65
N ALA A 282 -14.10 -3.30 -16.32
CA ALA A 282 -15.47 -2.84 -16.56
C ALA A 282 -16.26 -2.69 -15.25
N ASN A 283 -16.07 -3.63 -14.31
CA ASN A 283 -16.57 -3.51 -12.95
C ASN A 283 -15.55 -2.74 -12.10
N LYS A 284 -15.93 -1.56 -11.60
CA LYS A 284 -15.08 -0.76 -10.69
C LYS A 284 -15.21 -1.16 -9.22
N ARG A 285 -16.15 -2.04 -8.88
CA ARG A 285 -16.42 -2.49 -7.51
C ARG A 285 -15.53 -3.69 -7.16
N LEU A 286 -14.22 -3.46 -7.15
CA LEU A 286 -13.18 -4.46 -6.94
C LEU A 286 -12.23 -4.00 -5.82
N VAL A 287 -11.69 -4.95 -5.06
CA VAL A 287 -10.53 -4.71 -4.20
C VAL A 287 -9.27 -5.05 -4.98
N HIS A 288 -8.42 -4.07 -5.21
CA HIS A 288 -7.25 -4.24 -6.06
C HIS A 288 -6.11 -4.79 -5.23
N ALA A 289 -5.54 -5.91 -5.66
CA ALA A 289 -4.31 -6.41 -5.08
C ALA A 289 -3.17 -5.42 -5.36
N ASP A 290 -2.47 -5.06 -4.30
CA ASP A 290 -1.23 -4.30 -4.36
C ASP A 290 -0.08 -5.31 -4.15
N PHE A 291 0.75 -5.47 -5.19
CA PHE A 291 1.90 -6.37 -5.19
C PHE A 291 3.06 -5.72 -4.43
N ALA A 292 2.80 -5.55 -3.14
CA ALA A 292 3.54 -4.66 -2.28
C ALA A 292 4.96 -5.15 -2.01
N ASN A 293 5.82 -4.24 -1.59
CA ASN A 293 6.95 -4.58 -0.76
C ASN A 293 6.48 -4.80 0.69
N MET A 294 7.22 -5.60 1.47
CA MET A 294 6.91 -5.76 2.89
C MET A 294 6.93 -4.41 3.64
N TYR A 295 7.73 -3.45 3.17
CA TYR A 295 7.62 -2.05 3.53
C TYR A 295 6.62 -1.39 2.58
N ILE A 296 5.41 -1.15 3.05
CA ILE A 296 4.31 -0.63 2.21
C ILE A 296 4.73 0.64 1.45
N GLY A 297 4.33 0.70 0.18
CA GLY A 297 4.71 1.74 -0.78
C GLY A 297 6.08 1.52 -1.44
N GLY A 298 6.84 0.50 -1.03
CA GLY A 298 8.10 0.10 -1.67
C GLY A 298 9.06 1.27 -1.91
N GLY A 299 9.41 1.49 -3.17
CA GLY A 299 10.28 2.59 -3.59
C GLY A 299 9.55 3.84 -4.06
N VAL A 300 8.29 4.08 -3.65
CA VAL A 300 7.46 5.17 -4.21
C VAL A 300 8.08 6.54 -4.02
N LEU A 301 8.77 6.76 -2.90
CA LEU A 301 9.47 8.02 -2.64
C LEU A 301 10.90 8.04 -3.21
N GLY A 302 11.38 6.98 -3.85
CA GLY A 302 12.63 7.01 -4.60
C GLY A 302 13.08 5.64 -5.12
N GLY A 303 13.28 5.54 -6.43
CA GLY A 303 13.87 4.41 -7.14
C GLY A 303 12.86 3.36 -7.64
N GLY A 304 11.77 3.13 -6.90
CA GLY A 304 10.70 2.21 -7.29
C GLY A 304 9.71 2.88 -8.24
N CYS A 305 9.20 2.13 -9.22
CA CYS A 305 8.33 2.69 -10.27
C CYS A 305 7.51 1.62 -11.00
N VAL A 306 7.13 0.55 -10.30
CA VAL A 306 6.28 -0.52 -10.85
C VAL A 306 4.86 -0.41 -10.29
N GLN A 307 4.08 -1.49 -10.28
CA GLN A 307 2.66 -1.48 -9.95
C GLN A 307 2.32 -0.77 -8.61
N GLU A 308 2.97 -1.15 -7.50
CA GLU A 308 2.77 -0.52 -6.17
C GLU A 308 3.07 0.99 -6.21
N GLU A 309 4.25 1.39 -6.69
CA GLU A 309 4.66 2.79 -6.66
C GLU A 309 3.83 3.67 -7.58
N ILE A 310 3.42 3.16 -8.74
CA ILE A 310 2.53 3.87 -9.66
C ILE A 310 1.17 4.06 -8.99
N ARG A 311 0.61 3.02 -8.35
CA ARG A 311 -0.67 3.10 -7.65
C ARG A 311 -0.63 4.14 -6.52
N PHE A 312 0.44 4.16 -5.73
CA PHE A 312 0.61 5.14 -4.65
C PHE A 312 0.87 6.56 -5.19
N ALA A 313 1.45 6.71 -6.38
CA ALA A 313 1.65 8.02 -6.99
C ALA A 313 0.35 8.62 -7.56
N ILE A 314 -0.50 7.82 -8.20
CA ILE A 314 -1.79 8.29 -8.73
C ILE A 314 -2.87 8.43 -7.66
N CYS A 315 -2.73 7.70 -6.54
CA CYS A 315 -3.59 7.80 -5.35
C CYS A 315 -2.76 8.19 -4.11
N PRO A 316 -2.30 9.47 -3.98
CA PRO A 316 -1.34 9.86 -2.95
C PRO A 316 -1.78 9.66 -1.51
N GLU A 317 -3.09 9.56 -1.24
CA GLU A 317 -3.62 9.30 0.11
C GLU A 317 -3.13 7.95 0.68
N ASN A 318 -2.76 6.99 -0.18
CA ASN A 318 -2.12 5.74 0.23
C ASN A 318 -0.77 5.95 0.93
N LEU A 319 -0.08 7.08 0.66
CA LEU A 319 1.19 7.41 1.30
C LEU A 319 1.06 7.58 2.83
N ALA A 320 -0.16 7.77 3.35
CA ALA A 320 -0.40 7.76 4.79
C ALA A 320 -0.01 6.44 5.47
N SER A 321 -0.05 5.32 4.73
CA SER A 321 0.37 4.01 5.24
C SER A 321 1.87 3.95 5.58
N LEU A 322 2.73 4.68 4.87
CA LEU A 322 4.18 4.74 5.15
C LEU A 322 4.47 5.32 6.54
N LEU A 323 3.55 6.12 7.08
CA LEU A 323 3.65 6.74 8.40
C LEU A 323 3.22 5.80 9.52
N LEU A 324 2.24 4.94 9.26
CA LEU A 324 1.49 4.25 10.31
C LEU A 324 1.72 2.74 10.36
N CYS A 325 2.27 2.17 9.30
CA CYS A 325 2.36 0.72 9.12
C CYS A 325 3.81 0.27 9.19
N PRO A 326 4.20 -0.45 10.25
CA PRO A 326 5.43 -1.21 10.24
C PRO A 326 5.44 -2.23 9.11
N ASN A 327 6.62 -2.70 8.73
CA ASN A 327 6.78 -3.73 7.71
C ASN A 327 5.86 -4.94 7.98
N MET A 328 5.33 -5.57 6.95
CA MET A 328 4.48 -6.75 7.09
C MET A 328 5.32 -7.97 7.50
N ARG A 329 4.86 -8.75 8.50
CA ARG A 329 5.39 -10.09 8.79
C ARG A 329 4.86 -11.10 7.78
N ASP A 330 5.43 -12.30 7.75
CA ASP A 330 5.05 -13.36 6.82
C ASP A 330 3.55 -13.73 6.86
N ASP A 331 2.91 -13.58 8.01
CA ASP A 331 1.50 -13.86 8.24
C ASP A 331 0.62 -12.60 8.29
N GLU A 332 1.14 -11.40 7.99
CA GLU A 332 0.39 -10.15 8.06
C GLU A 332 0.20 -9.49 6.69
N ALA A 333 -0.92 -8.83 6.48
CA ALA A 333 -1.17 -8.01 5.29
C ALA A 333 -1.89 -6.71 5.67
N LEU A 334 -1.96 -5.77 4.73
CA LEU A 334 -2.70 -4.52 4.91
C LEU A 334 -3.88 -4.43 3.95
N GLN A 335 -4.93 -3.73 4.36
CA GLN A 335 -5.95 -3.22 3.45
C GLN A 335 -6.09 -1.71 3.63
N ILE A 336 -6.09 -0.96 2.54
CA ILE A 336 -6.25 0.50 2.54
C ILE A 336 -7.53 0.84 1.78
N ILE A 337 -8.43 1.58 2.41
CA ILE A 337 -9.78 1.84 1.89
C ILE A 337 -10.02 3.35 1.88
N GLY A 338 -10.63 3.85 0.80
CA GLY A 338 -11.05 5.24 0.70
C GLY A 338 -10.15 6.17 -0.11
N ALA A 339 -9.01 5.68 -0.61
CA ALA A 339 -8.05 6.50 -1.33
C ALA A 339 -8.53 6.81 -2.76
N GLU A 340 -8.63 8.11 -3.07
CA GLU A 340 -9.04 8.60 -4.39
C GLU A 340 -7.88 8.58 -5.39
N GLN A 341 -8.18 8.32 -6.66
CA GLN A 341 -7.24 8.58 -7.75
C GLN A 341 -7.30 10.03 -8.20
N PHE A 342 -6.16 10.72 -8.18
CA PHE A 342 -6.06 12.14 -8.56
C PHE A 342 -5.39 12.34 -9.91
N SER A 343 -4.62 11.38 -10.40
CA SER A 343 -3.81 11.54 -11.61
C SER A 343 -4.02 10.42 -12.61
N GLN A 344 -4.00 10.78 -13.89
CA GLN A 344 -3.74 9.84 -14.98
C GLN A 344 -2.23 9.62 -15.11
N TYR A 345 -1.84 8.50 -15.71
CA TYR A 345 -0.45 8.23 -16.03
C TYR A 345 -0.31 7.62 -17.43
N ARG A 346 0.91 7.67 -17.97
CA ARG A 346 1.29 6.95 -19.19
C ARG A 346 2.65 6.31 -18.99
N GLY A 347 2.90 5.21 -19.69
CA GLY A 347 4.14 4.46 -19.55
C GLY A 347 4.23 3.72 -18.22
N TYR A 348 5.31 2.96 -18.06
CA TYR A 348 5.54 2.07 -16.92
C TYR A 348 7.02 2.08 -16.57
N SER A 349 7.39 1.84 -15.31
CA SER A 349 8.79 1.85 -14.87
C SER A 349 9.49 3.16 -15.27
N MET A 350 10.70 3.07 -15.83
CA MET A 350 11.50 4.22 -16.29
C MET A 350 10.80 5.11 -17.33
N GLY A 351 9.73 4.61 -17.97
CA GLY A 351 8.93 5.35 -18.95
C GLY A 351 7.73 6.10 -18.34
N LEU A 352 7.51 6.05 -17.02
CA LEU A 352 6.37 6.68 -16.36
C LEU A 352 6.33 8.19 -16.60
N LYS A 353 5.15 8.69 -16.94
CA LYS A 353 4.85 10.11 -17.11
C LYS A 353 3.53 10.46 -16.43
N TYR A 354 3.46 11.66 -15.87
CA TYR A 354 2.18 12.27 -15.48
C TYR A 354 1.30 12.43 -16.72
N GLY A 355 0.07 11.90 -16.66
CA GLY A 355 -0.89 11.87 -17.75
C GLY A 355 -1.93 12.99 -17.71
N GLY A 356 -1.95 13.81 -16.66
CA GLY A 356 -2.97 14.84 -16.43
C GLY A 356 -3.84 14.53 -15.20
N ASP A 357 -4.78 15.44 -14.92
CA ASP A 357 -5.73 15.29 -13.83
C ASP A 357 -6.68 14.11 -14.07
N PHE A 358 -7.11 13.44 -13.01
CA PHE A 358 -8.12 12.39 -13.08
C PHE A 358 -9.31 12.73 -12.18
N LYS A 359 -10.52 12.67 -12.75
CA LYS A 359 -11.76 12.78 -12.00
C LYS A 359 -12.22 11.38 -11.65
N ASP A 360 -12.05 10.99 -10.40
CA ASP A 360 -12.46 9.68 -9.92
C ASP A 360 -13.97 9.61 -9.78
N GLU A 361 -14.60 8.83 -10.66
CA GLU A 361 -16.04 8.57 -10.70
C GLU A 361 -16.46 7.38 -9.82
N THR A 362 -15.52 6.78 -9.07
CA THR A 362 -15.83 5.69 -8.15
C THR A 362 -16.91 6.13 -7.15
N PRO A 363 -17.94 5.30 -6.89
CA PRO A 363 -18.98 5.61 -5.92
C PRO A 363 -18.42 5.98 -4.55
N ARG A 364 -19.15 6.84 -3.83
CA ARG A 364 -18.76 7.33 -2.50
C ARG A 364 -19.86 7.07 -1.50
N ASP A 365 -19.48 6.82 -0.25
CA ASP A 365 -20.39 6.86 0.88
C ASP A 365 -20.94 8.28 1.11
N PRO A 366 -22.05 8.46 1.85
CA PRO A 366 -22.60 9.78 2.15
C PRO A 366 -21.62 10.76 2.82
N ASP A 367 -20.61 10.24 3.53
CA ASP A 367 -19.55 11.04 4.17
C ASP A 367 -18.44 11.51 3.18
N GLY A 368 -18.47 11.02 1.93
CA GLY A 368 -17.49 11.31 0.88
C GLY A 368 -16.38 10.27 0.73
N THR A 369 -16.36 9.21 1.54
CA THR A 369 -15.37 8.12 1.46
C THR A 369 -15.50 7.39 0.13
N VAL A 370 -14.40 7.22 -0.59
CA VAL A 370 -14.39 6.50 -1.87
C VAL A 370 -14.55 5.00 -1.64
N LEU A 371 -15.47 4.36 -2.35
CA LEU A 371 -15.73 2.92 -2.25
C LEU A 371 -14.74 2.11 -3.09
N THR A 372 -13.45 2.26 -2.78
CA THR A 372 -12.35 1.48 -3.36
C THR A 372 -11.42 0.99 -2.25
N ALA A 373 -10.74 -0.13 -2.49
CA ALA A 373 -9.75 -0.64 -1.57
C ALA A 373 -8.57 -1.31 -2.26
N LEU A 374 -7.43 -1.27 -1.56
CA LEU A 374 -6.24 -2.05 -1.84
C LEU A 374 -6.13 -3.22 -0.86
N ALA A 375 -5.71 -4.37 -1.36
CA ALA A 375 -5.25 -5.51 -0.57
C ALA A 375 -3.73 -5.65 -0.78
N CYS A 376 -2.95 -5.13 0.17
CA CYS A 376 -1.49 -5.03 0.06
C CYS A 376 -0.82 -6.29 0.62
N MET A 377 -0.09 -7.00 -0.23
CA MET A 377 0.62 -8.23 0.13
C MET A 377 1.96 -8.36 -0.57
N ASP A 378 3.01 -8.63 0.21
CA ASP A 378 4.35 -8.86 -0.30
C ASP A 378 4.60 -10.34 -0.60
N ALA A 379 5.08 -10.65 -1.81
CA ALA A 379 5.49 -12.00 -2.19
C ALA A 379 6.90 -12.32 -1.69
N LEU A 380 7.22 -13.62 -1.57
CA LEU A 380 8.61 -14.04 -1.39
C LEU A 380 9.43 -13.69 -2.64
N ASP A 381 10.68 -13.30 -2.41
CA ASP A 381 11.67 -13.14 -3.47
C ASP A 381 12.43 -14.46 -3.65
N PHE A 382 12.09 -15.22 -4.70
CA PHE A 382 12.64 -16.56 -4.94
C PHE A 382 14.12 -16.56 -5.35
N ARG A 383 14.72 -15.39 -5.59
CA ARG A 383 16.19 -15.26 -5.68
C ARG A 383 16.87 -15.55 -4.34
N LEU A 384 16.12 -15.51 -3.23
CA LEU A 384 16.61 -15.62 -1.86
C LEU A 384 16.19 -16.93 -1.15
N THR A 385 15.35 -17.75 -1.78
CA THR A 385 14.73 -18.95 -1.15
C THR A 385 15.43 -20.26 -1.49
N GLY A 386 16.58 -20.22 -2.19
CA GLY A 386 17.35 -21.41 -2.55
C GLY A 386 17.06 -21.97 -3.95
N GLY A 387 16.13 -21.38 -4.70
CA GLY A 387 15.81 -21.75 -6.08
C GLY A 387 14.52 -21.08 -6.56
N ALA A 388 14.49 -20.73 -7.86
CA ALA A 388 13.30 -20.17 -8.51
C ALA A 388 12.51 -21.23 -9.31
N ASP A 389 12.93 -22.49 -9.30
CA ASP A 389 12.22 -23.57 -9.96
C ASP A 389 10.95 -23.98 -9.19
N LEU A 390 9.96 -24.52 -9.90
CA LEU A 390 8.67 -24.90 -9.32
C LEU A 390 8.80 -25.90 -8.16
N THR A 391 9.75 -26.83 -8.21
CA THR A 391 9.93 -27.82 -7.14
C THR A 391 10.31 -27.14 -5.83
N THR A 392 11.16 -26.11 -5.89
CA THR A 392 11.49 -25.27 -4.73
C THR A 392 10.25 -24.51 -4.26
N GLN A 393 9.51 -23.86 -5.16
CA GLN A 393 8.35 -23.04 -4.76
C GLN A 393 7.19 -23.86 -4.18
N LEU A 394 7.06 -25.13 -4.57
CA LEU A 394 6.12 -26.09 -4.00
C LEU A 394 6.53 -26.63 -2.61
N GLN A 395 7.64 -26.18 -2.03
CA GLN A 395 7.98 -26.57 -0.66
C GLN A 395 6.89 -26.09 0.33
N PRO A 396 6.42 -26.95 1.27
CA PRO A 396 5.29 -26.64 2.14
C PRO A 396 5.43 -25.32 2.89
N ALA A 397 6.62 -25.00 3.39
CA ALA A 397 6.87 -23.75 4.09
C ALA A 397 6.71 -22.51 3.18
N LEU A 398 7.10 -22.60 1.90
CA LEU A 398 6.98 -21.49 0.95
C LEU A 398 5.53 -21.35 0.48
N MET A 399 4.87 -22.45 0.14
CA MET A 399 3.44 -22.44 -0.19
C MET A 399 2.58 -21.88 0.95
N LEU A 400 2.82 -22.35 2.18
CA LEU A 400 2.08 -21.92 3.37
C LEU A 400 2.24 -20.43 3.61
N ARG A 401 3.47 -19.93 3.50
CA ARG A 401 3.76 -18.49 3.63
C ARG A 401 2.95 -17.69 2.62
N GLU A 402 3.00 -18.06 1.35
CA GLU A 402 2.33 -17.31 0.28
C GLU A 402 0.80 -17.40 0.38
N ALA A 403 0.26 -18.55 0.76
CA ALA A 403 -1.19 -18.74 0.96
C ALA A 403 -1.72 -17.95 2.18
N ASN A 404 -1.03 -18.02 3.32
CA ASN A 404 -1.39 -17.25 4.53
C ASN A 404 -1.31 -15.74 4.27
N LYS A 405 -0.28 -15.29 3.53
CA LYS A 405 -0.13 -13.90 3.12
C LYS A 405 -1.30 -13.42 2.26
N ALA A 406 -1.65 -14.18 1.23
CA ALA A 406 -2.76 -13.86 0.35
C ALA A 406 -4.09 -13.88 1.11
N PHE A 407 -4.31 -14.87 1.99
CA PHE A 407 -5.50 -14.93 2.83
C PHE A 407 -5.60 -13.72 3.75
N ALA A 408 -4.49 -13.34 4.41
CA ALA A 408 -4.46 -12.17 5.27
C ALA A 408 -4.90 -10.90 4.52
N ALA A 409 -4.46 -10.74 3.26
CA ALA A 409 -4.79 -9.59 2.43
C ALA A 409 -6.24 -9.61 1.91
N PHE A 410 -6.77 -10.79 1.62
CA PHE A 410 -8.10 -10.95 1.05
C PHE A 410 -9.22 -11.00 2.09
N TYR A 411 -8.89 -11.31 3.35
CA TYR A 411 -9.86 -11.39 4.43
C TYR A 411 -10.77 -10.16 4.51
N PRO A 412 -12.10 -10.30 4.57
CA PRO A 412 -13.02 -9.17 4.56
C PRO A 412 -13.00 -8.42 5.90
N CYS A 413 -12.08 -7.47 6.06
CA CYS A 413 -11.92 -6.70 7.30
C CYS A 413 -13.07 -5.72 7.59
N ASN A 414 -13.94 -5.44 6.61
CA ASN A 414 -15.16 -4.66 6.83
C ASN A 414 -16.28 -5.01 5.86
N LYS A 415 -17.49 -4.53 6.19
CA LYS A 415 -18.69 -4.74 5.36
C LYS A 415 -18.74 -3.88 4.08
N ARG A 416 -17.98 -2.77 4.01
CA ARG A 416 -17.98 -1.86 2.85
C ARG A 416 -17.39 -2.53 1.61
N THR A 417 -16.37 -3.35 1.81
CA THR A 417 -15.61 -4.01 0.73
C THR A 417 -15.64 -5.53 0.82
N GLY A 418 -16.21 -6.11 1.88
CA GLY A 418 -16.18 -7.54 2.15
C GLY A 418 -16.88 -8.42 1.11
N ASP A 419 -17.86 -7.88 0.38
CA ASP A 419 -18.56 -8.56 -0.71
C ASP A 419 -17.97 -8.26 -2.10
N MET A 420 -16.99 -7.37 -2.18
CA MET A 420 -16.34 -7.04 -3.45
C MET A 420 -15.39 -8.18 -3.86
N PRO A 421 -15.32 -8.54 -5.15
CA PRO A 421 -14.30 -9.46 -5.65
C PRO A 421 -12.89 -8.90 -5.49
N ILE A 422 -11.90 -9.78 -5.37
CA ILE A 422 -10.48 -9.43 -5.43
C ILE A 422 -10.06 -9.33 -6.90
N ALA A 423 -9.54 -8.19 -7.32
CA ALA A 423 -8.82 -8.03 -8.57
C ALA A 423 -7.33 -8.26 -8.35
N THR A 424 -6.76 -9.31 -8.93
CA THR A 424 -5.34 -9.64 -8.78
C THR A 424 -4.71 -10.11 -10.08
N GLY A 425 -3.44 -10.52 -10.09
CA GLY A 425 -2.74 -11.01 -11.27
C GLY A 425 -1.46 -11.76 -10.89
N ASN A 426 -0.40 -11.55 -11.67
CA ASN A 426 0.90 -12.23 -11.58
C ASN A 426 1.74 -11.78 -10.35
N TRP A 427 1.15 -11.84 -9.15
CA TRP A 427 1.74 -11.44 -7.88
C TRP A 427 3.06 -12.17 -7.60
N GLY A 428 4.15 -11.41 -7.50
CA GLY A 428 5.49 -11.96 -7.26
C GLY A 428 6.12 -12.73 -8.43
N ALA A 429 5.44 -12.85 -9.57
CA ALA A 429 5.91 -13.64 -10.70
C ALA A 429 6.76 -12.85 -11.72
N GLY A 430 6.98 -11.55 -11.48
CA GLY A 430 7.92 -10.71 -12.23
C GLY A 430 9.31 -10.68 -11.59
N ALA A 431 9.66 -9.53 -10.99
CA ALA A 431 10.99 -9.30 -10.41
C ALA A 431 11.41 -10.28 -9.30
N PHE A 432 10.45 -10.95 -8.65
CA PHE A 432 10.66 -11.91 -7.56
C PHE A 432 10.70 -13.38 -8.03
N LEU A 433 10.57 -13.63 -9.34
CA LEU A 433 10.71 -14.95 -9.97
C LEU A 433 9.75 -16.03 -9.45
N GLY A 434 8.58 -15.65 -8.93
CA GLY A 434 7.52 -16.59 -8.60
C GLY A 434 6.96 -17.30 -9.84
N CYS A 435 6.53 -18.55 -9.68
CA CYS A 435 5.80 -19.28 -10.71
C CYS A 435 4.36 -18.74 -10.78
N ALA A 436 3.99 -18.14 -11.91
CA ALA A 436 2.67 -17.53 -12.10
C ALA A 436 1.53 -18.54 -11.92
N GLU A 437 1.73 -19.78 -12.39
CA GLU A 437 0.75 -20.87 -12.29
C GLU A 437 0.49 -21.23 -10.83
N LEU A 438 1.54 -21.47 -10.04
CA LEU A 438 1.41 -21.73 -8.61
C LEU A 438 0.80 -20.54 -7.87
N LYS A 439 1.24 -19.31 -8.18
CA LYS A 439 0.72 -18.08 -7.57
C LYS A 439 -0.77 -17.88 -7.85
N ALA A 440 -1.25 -18.22 -9.04
CA ALA A 440 -2.68 -18.14 -9.35
C ALA A 440 -3.49 -19.12 -8.49
N LEU A 441 -3.04 -20.36 -8.34
CA LEU A 441 -3.72 -21.37 -7.51
C LEU A 441 -3.74 -21.00 -6.03
N LEU A 442 -2.62 -20.50 -5.49
CA LEU A 442 -2.56 -20.09 -4.08
C LEU A 442 -3.44 -18.86 -3.81
N GLN A 443 -3.49 -17.90 -4.73
CA GLN A 443 -4.41 -16.76 -4.61
C GLN A 443 -5.87 -17.19 -4.72
N TRP A 444 -6.18 -18.14 -5.59
CA TRP A 444 -7.54 -18.68 -5.75
C TRP A 444 -8.01 -19.45 -4.51
N ALA A 445 -7.14 -20.28 -3.93
CA ALA A 445 -7.37 -20.95 -2.65
C ALA A 445 -7.62 -19.92 -1.54
N ALA A 446 -6.75 -18.92 -1.41
CA ALA A 446 -6.87 -17.87 -0.40
C ALA A 446 -8.14 -17.03 -0.53
N ALA A 447 -8.51 -16.62 -1.75
CA ALA A 447 -9.72 -15.85 -1.99
C ALA A 447 -10.98 -16.67 -1.69
N SER A 448 -11.01 -17.93 -2.13
CA SER A 448 -12.11 -18.85 -1.82
C SER A 448 -12.24 -19.10 -0.32
N GLN A 449 -11.12 -19.30 0.38
CA GLN A 449 -11.06 -19.46 1.83
C GLN A 449 -11.54 -18.21 2.58
N ALA A 450 -11.32 -17.02 2.03
CA ALA A 450 -11.84 -15.75 2.53
C ALA A 450 -13.29 -15.46 2.07
N HIS A 451 -13.93 -16.39 1.37
CA HIS A 451 -15.27 -16.26 0.79
C HIS A 451 -15.42 -15.10 -0.21
N ARG A 452 -14.41 -14.88 -1.05
CA ARG A 452 -14.39 -13.81 -2.06
C ARG A 452 -14.12 -14.36 -3.45
N TYR A 453 -14.91 -13.88 -4.41
CA TYR A 453 -14.64 -14.13 -5.82
C TYR A 453 -13.31 -13.50 -6.24
N LEU A 454 -12.61 -14.17 -7.16
CA LEU A 454 -11.34 -13.71 -7.71
C LEU A 454 -11.53 -13.31 -9.19
N VAL A 455 -11.01 -12.14 -9.55
CA VAL A 455 -10.86 -11.68 -10.92
C VAL A 455 -9.37 -11.58 -11.20
N TYR A 456 -8.85 -12.48 -12.04
CA TYR A 456 -7.43 -12.57 -12.36
C TYR A 456 -7.13 -11.80 -13.66
N PHE A 457 -6.16 -10.90 -13.59
CA PHE A 457 -5.66 -10.04 -14.67
C PHE A 457 -4.25 -10.52 -15.03
N PRO A 458 -4.09 -11.34 -16.09
CA PRO A 458 -2.80 -11.88 -16.47
C PRO A 458 -1.85 -10.80 -17.00
N PHE A 459 -2.40 -9.72 -17.58
CA PHE A 459 -1.72 -8.57 -18.20
C PHE A 459 -0.74 -8.90 -19.34
N ASP A 460 0.24 -9.76 -19.12
CA ASP A 460 1.34 -10.06 -20.04
C ASP A 460 0.87 -10.80 -21.30
N TRP A 461 1.30 -10.34 -22.48
CA TRP A 461 0.84 -10.87 -23.78
C TRP A 461 1.23 -12.33 -24.04
N ASP A 462 2.25 -12.84 -23.37
CA ASP A 462 2.71 -14.24 -23.46
C ASP A 462 1.87 -15.20 -22.59
N LYS A 463 0.93 -14.68 -21.79
CA LYS A 463 0.02 -15.49 -20.94
C LYS A 463 -1.26 -15.94 -21.65
N GLY A 464 -1.25 -16.05 -22.97
CA GLY A 464 -2.40 -16.49 -23.77
C GLY A 464 -2.90 -17.89 -23.37
N GLN A 465 -2.04 -18.90 -23.50
CA GLN A 465 -2.38 -20.29 -23.13
C GLN A 465 -2.66 -20.42 -21.64
N PHE A 466 -1.81 -19.82 -20.79
CA PHE A 466 -2.01 -19.72 -19.34
C PHE A 466 -3.43 -19.27 -18.97
N SER A 467 -3.95 -18.24 -19.66
CA SER A 467 -5.27 -17.67 -19.37
C SER A 467 -6.41 -18.58 -19.80
N VAL A 468 -6.21 -19.38 -20.84
CA VAL A 468 -7.17 -20.40 -21.29
C VAL A 468 -7.19 -21.53 -20.27
N ASP A 469 -6.03 -22.11 -19.96
CA ASP A 469 -5.89 -23.23 -19.04
C ASP A 469 -6.42 -22.91 -17.64
N LEU A 470 -6.12 -21.72 -17.13
CA LEU A 470 -6.60 -21.26 -15.82
C LEU A 470 -8.13 -21.12 -15.79
N ARG A 471 -8.73 -20.65 -16.88
CA ARG A 471 -10.19 -20.52 -17.01
C ARG A 471 -10.85 -21.89 -17.09
N GLU A 472 -10.30 -22.79 -17.89
CA GLU A 472 -10.79 -24.16 -18.03
C GLU A 472 -10.70 -24.93 -16.71
N LEU A 473 -9.58 -24.82 -15.98
CA LEU A 473 -9.42 -25.39 -14.65
C LEU A 473 -10.46 -24.83 -13.67
N SER A 474 -10.66 -23.50 -13.64
CA SER A 474 -11.69 -22.89 -12.79
C SER A 474 -13.07 -23.47 -13.10
N ASN A 475 -13.46 -23.50 -14.37
CA ASN A 475 -14.77 -24.01 -14.79
C ASN A 475 -14.94 -25.49 -14.43
N ALA A 476 -13.90 -26.31 -14.57
CA ALA A 476 -13.94 -27.73 -14.26
C ALA A 476 -14.06 -28.01 -12.76
N CYS A 477 -13.44 -27.17 -11.91
CA CYS A 477 -13.52 -27.28 -10.46
C CYS A 477 -14.81 -26.71 -9.84
N THR A 478 -15.45 -25.72 -10.50
CA THR A 478 -16.61 -24.98 -9.97
C THR A 478 -17.89 -25.15 -10.79
N GLY A 479 -17.86 -25.97 -11.85
CA GLY A 479 -18.97 -26.14 -12.79
C GLY A 479 -20.20 -26.81 -12.18
N GLU A 480 -21.37 -26.50 -12.75
CA GLU A 480 -22.63 -27.09 -12.33
C GLU A 480 -22.68 -28.59 -12.68
N GLY A 481 -23.19 -29.41 -11.75
CA GLY A 481 -23.40 -30.86 -11.96
C GLY A 481 -22.47 -31.80 -11.19
N TYR A 482 -21.44 -31.27 -10.52
CA TYR A 482 -20.54 -32.04 -9.64
C TYR A 482 -20.44 -31.39 -8.26
N ARG A 483 -19.98 -32.17 -7.26
CA ARG A 483 -19.56 -31.60 -5.97
C ARG A 483 -18.41 -30.60 -6.23
N PRO A 484 -18.50 -29.35 -5.73
CA PRO A 484 -17.43 -28.38 -5.88
C PRO A 484 -16.13 -28.89 -5.26
N ILE A 485 -15.00 -28.67 -5.95
CA ILE A 485 -13.68 -28.93 -5.38
C ILE A 485 -13.45 -27.97 -4.22
N THR A 486 -12.90 -28.47 -3.13
CA THR A 486 -12.57 -27.70 -1.93
C THR A 486 -11.16 -27.12 -1.98
N VAL A 487 -10.93 -26.08 -1.18
CA VAL A 487 -9.59 -25.50 -0.93
C VAL A 487 -8.61 -26.58 -0.45
N GLY A 488 -9.05 -27.48 0.45
CA GLY A 488 -8.20 -28.55 0.95
C GLY A 488 -7.84 -29.61 -0.09
N GLU A 489 -8.75 -29.92 -1.02
CA GLU A 489 -8.46 -30.80 -2.14
C GLU A 489 -7.42 -30.19 -3.09
N LEU A 490 -7.55 -28.91 -3.44
CA LEU A 490 -6.53 -28.21 -4.23
C LEU A 490 -5.17 -28.19 -3.51
N TRP A 491 -5.16 -27.95 -2.20
CA TRP A 491 -3.93 -27.95 -1.41
C TRP A 491 -3.23 -29.31 -1.47
N ARG A 492 -3.97 -30.40 -1.21
CA ARG A 492 -3.42 -31.77 -1.28
C ARG A 492 -2.93 -32.13 -2.68
N ALA A 493 -3.58 -31.65 -3.73
CA ALA A 493 -3.13 -31.82 -5.11
C ALA A 493 -1.72 -31.23 -5.31
N LEU A 494 -1.49 -30.01 -4.85
CA LEU A 494 -0.20 -29.33 -4.94
C LEU A 494 0.89 -30.07 -4.14
N GLU A 495 0.55 -30.58 -2.95
CA GLU A 495 1.47 -31.38 -2.13
C GLU A 495 1.88 -32.70 -2.81
N ALA A 496 0.95 -33.36 -3.50
CA ALA A 496 1.19 -34.57 -4.28
C ALA A 496 2.05 -34.30 -5.52
N ILE A 497 1.74 -33.25 -6.28
CA ILE A 497 2.45 -32.88 -7.52
C ILE A 497 3.90 -32.51 -7.26
N ARG A 498 4.20 -31.91 -6.11
CA ARG A 498 5.58 -31.62 -5.68
C ARG A 498 6.51 -32.83 -5.81
N ALA A 499 6.01 -34.05 -5.53
CA ALA A 499 6.81 -35.27 -5.63
C ALA A 499 7.15 -35.68 -7.08
N ARG A 500 6.41 -35.15 -8.08
CA ARG A 500 6.46 -35.55 -9.48
C ARG A 500 7.37 -34.68 -10.38
N ARG A 501 7.95 -33.58 -9.85
CA ARG A 501 8.85 -32.64 -10.58
C ARG A 501 8.29 -32.15 -11.93
N VAL A 502 7.11 -31.53 -11.88
CA VAL A 502 6.38 -31.01 -13.03
C VAL A 502 6.97 -29.69 -13.53
N HIS A 503 6.86 -29.41 -14.84
CA HIS A 503 7.20 -28.12 -15.42
C HIS A 503 6.05 -27.11 -15.22
N PRO A 504 6.30 -25.82 -14.89
CA PRO A 504 5.27 -24.79 -14.69
C PRO A 504 4.04 -24.82 -15.62
N HIS A 505 4.24 -24.86 -16.94
CA HIS A 505 3.15 -24.85 -17.93
C HIS A 505 2.21 -26.07 -17.86
N LEU A 506 2.62 -27.17 -17.21
CA LEU A 506 1.79 -28.37 -17.03
C LEU A 506 1.11 -28.40 -15.66
N LEU A 507 1.35 -27.40 -14.79
CA LEU A 507 0.87 -27.45 -13.41
C LEU A 507 -0.66 -27.51 -13.33
N PHE A 508 -1.37 -26.73 -14.14
CA PHE A 508 -2.84 -26.74 -14.15
C PHE A 508 -3.41 -28.08 -14.62
N GLU A 509 -2.81 -28.68 -15.65
CA GLU A 509 -3.19 -30.00 -16.17
C GLU A 509 -2.99 -31.08 -15.10
N GLU A 510 -1.82 -31.12 -14.47
CA GLU A 510 -1.50 -32.10 -13.42
C GLU A 510 -2.37 -31.93 -12.18
N VAL A 511 -2.72 -30.69 -11.82
CA VAL A 511 -3.70 -30.40 -10.75
C VAL A 511 -5.06 -30.97 -11.12
N TRP A 512 -5.57 -30.69 -12.33
CA TRP A 512 -6.86 -31.22 -12.75
C TRP A 512 -6.85 -32.75 -12.75
N LYS A 513 -5.82 -33.37 -13.32
CA LYS A 513 -5.66 -34.83 -13.34
C LYS A 513 -5.74 -35.43 -11.94
N TRP A 514 -5.01 -34.86 -10.98
CA TRP A 514 -5.07 -35.33 -9.60
C TRP A 514 -6.47 -35.17 -9.00
N LEU A 515 -7.13 -34.03 -9.24
CA LEU A 515 -8.48 -33.75 -8.74
C LEU A 515 -9.57 -34.62 -9.39
N SER A 516 -9.39 -35.07 -10.63
CA SER A 516 -10.37 -35.85 -11.37
C SER A 516 -10.18 -37.36 -11.29
N GLU A 517 -8.94 -37.83 -11.17
CA GLU A 517 -8.59 -39.26 -11.25
C GLU A 517 -8.09 -39.83 -9.91
N ASP A 518 -7.29 -39.05 -9.17
CA ASP A 518 -6.60 -39.52 -7.96
C ASP A 518 -7.37 -39.19 -6.66
N LEU A 519 -8.52 -38.51 -6.76
CA LEU A 519 -9.32 -38.11 -5.60
C LEU A 519 -10.20 -39.28 -5.11
N PRO A 520 -10.05 -39.77 -3.86
CA PRO A 520 -10.68 -41.02 -3.42
C PRO A 520 -12.22 -41.04 -3.35
N GLU A 521 -12.91 -39.90 -3.53
CA GLU A 521 -14.34 -39.75 -3.21
C GLU A 521 -15.13 -38.87 -4.22
N ARG A 522 -14.84 -38.97 -5.52
CA ARG A 522 -15.59 -38.18 -6.54
C ARG A 522 -16.85 -38.87 -7.04
#